data_AF-A0A7W5UBV7-F1
#
_entry.id   AF-A0A7W5UBV7-F1
#
_cell.length_a   1.000
_cell.length_b   1.000
_cell.length_c   1.000
_cell.angle_alpha   90.00
_cell.angle_beta   90.00
_cell.angle_gamma   90.00
#
_symmetry.space_group_name_H-M   'P 1'
#
loop_
_entity.id
_entity.type
_entity.pdbx_description
1 polymer ?
#
loop_
_entity_poly.entity_id
_entity_poly.type
_entity_poly.pdbx_seq_one_letter_code
_entity_poly.pdbx_strand_id
1 'polypeptide(L)'
;MPLANFMASGVLRLGKKLGPILWQFPPRLRFDPVLFSSFIEMLPKDTDEAAHLARRHDDRVNGRDWLRTEEKRPLRHAFEIRNESFVNPDFIELLRKHKIGLVCADTVEWPLLMDVTADFVYCRLHGSEELYVSGYDDEALKVWAVRIDDWAHGREPTKANRVLEPLKQPQRGRDVYVYFDNDVKVRAPADAQRLNECLGLTPQKETVAPTKHVRRHRREIPKSRPQHRSA
;
A
#
# COMPACT_ATOMS: atom_id res chain seq x y z
N MET A 1 -8.21 -7.03 23.02
CA MET A 1 -6.82 -6.53 22.78
C MET A 1 -6.79 -5.82 21.42
N PRO A 2 -6.38 -4.54 21.30
CA PRO A 2 -6.54 -3.76 20.06
C PRO A 2 -5.95 -4.43 18.80
N LEU A 3 -4.75 -4.99 18.91
CA LEU A 3 -4.10 -5.68 17.78
C LEU A 3 -4.85 -6.97 17.38
N ALA A 4 -5.38 -7.72 18.36
CA ALA A 4 -6.20 -8.89 18.08
C ALA A 4 -7.52 -8.50 17.38
N ASN A 5 -8.16 -7.42 17.82
CA ASN A 5 -9.38 -6.91 17.18
C ASN A 5 -9.10 -6.48 15.73
N PHE A 6 -7.96 -5.83 15.48
CA PHE A 6 -7.55 -5.46 14.12
C PHE A 6 -7.39 -6.69 13.22
N MET A 7 -6.69 -7.73 13.69
CA MET A 7 -6.53 -8.97 12.90
C MET A 7 -7.86 -9.71 12.70
N ALA A 8 -8.77 -9.64 13.67
CA ALA A 8 -10.10 -10.22 13.58
C ALA A 8 -11.08 -9.42 12.69
N SER A 9 -10.77 -8.16 12.35
CA SER A 9 -11.69 -7.25 11.63
C SER A 9 -12.00 -7.62 10.18
N GLY A 10 -11.40 -8.70 9.66
CA GLY A 10 -11.58 -9.16 8.28
C GLY A 10 -10.38 -8.95 7.36
N VAL A 11 -9.25 -8.42 7.86
CA VAL A 11 -8.04 -8.18 7.05
C VAL A 11 -7.55 -9.45 6.33
N LEU A 12 -7.65 -10.61 6.98
CA LEU A 12 -7.25 -11.89 6.40
C LEU A 12 -8.13 -12.34 5.22
N ARG A 13 -9.33 -11.77 5.05
CA ARG A 13 -10.19 -12.05 3.89
C ARG A 13 -9.63 -11.52 2.57
N LEU A 14 -8.66 -10.60 2.63
CA LEU A 14 -7.98 -10.10 1.43
C LEU A 14 -7.14 -11.20 0.76
N GLY A 15 -6.73 -12.24 1.50
CA GLY A 15 -5.99 -13.38 0.98
C GLY A 15 -4.81 -12.95 0.13
N LYS A 16 -4.79 -13.35 -1.14
CA LYS A 16 -3.72 -13.00 -2.09
C LYS A 16 -3.58 -11.51 -2.42
N LYS A 17 -4.59 -10.69 -2.11
CA LYS A 17 -4.57 -9.23 -2.29
C LYS A 17 -4.04 -8.49 -1.06
N LEU A 18 -3.78 -9.19 0.04
CA LEU A 18 -3.21 -8.58 1.24
C LEU A 18 -1.76 -8.17 0.98
N GLY A 19 -1.52 -6.87 0.87
CA GLY A 19 -0.18 -6.28 0.84
C GLY A 19 0.38 -6.05 2.26
N PRO A 20 1.49 -5.30 2.38
CA PRO A 20 2.02 -4.89 3.67
C PRO A 20 0.99 -4.11 4.51
N ILE A 21 0.94 -4.40 5.81
CA ILE A 21 0.11 -3.66 6.77
C ILE A 21 0.87 -2.39 7.19
N LEU A 22 0.25 -1.23 6.94
CA LEU A 22 0.77 0.08 7.34
C LEU A 22 0.45 0.37 8.81
N TRP A 23 1.48 0.72 9.57
CA TRP A 23 1.42 1.26 10.92
C TRP A 23 1.90 2.71 10.89
N GLN A 24 0.97 3.64 10.93
CA GLN A 24 1.25 5.07 10.93
C GLN A 24 1.23 5.62 12.35
N PHE A 25 2.35 6.17 12.79
CA PHE A 25 2.50 6.68 14.14
C PHE A 25 2.18 8.18 14.23
N PRO A 26 1.61 8.65 15.36
CA PRO A 26 1.28 10.06 15.53
C PRO A 26 2.57 10.90 15.72
N PRO A 27 2.59 12.19 15.32
CA PRO A 27 3.77 13.04 15.42
C PRO A 27 4.35 13.22 16.82
N ARG A 28 3.51 13.08 17.85
CA ARG A 28 3.93 13.20 19.26
C ARG A 28 4.63 11.96 19.79
N LEU A 29 4.51 10.80 19.11
CA LEU A 29 5.22 9.60 19.50
C LEU A 29 6.69 9.75 19.13
N ARG A 30 7.55 9.59 20.13
CA ARG A 30 9.01 9.61 19.94
C ARG A 30 9.53 8.17 19.89
N PHE A 31 10.69 7.98 19.26
CA PHE A 31 11.35 6.69 19.27
C PHE A 31 11.76 6.31 20.71
N ASP A 32 11.29 5.13 21.13
CA ASP A 32 11.69 4.45 22.35
C ASP A 32 12.03 3.00 21.95
N PRO A 33 13.28 2.56 22.12
CA PRO A 33 13.72 1.25 21.63
C PRO A 33 13.01 0.08 22.32
N VAL A 34 12.62 0.22 23.58
CA VAL A 34 11.94 -0.82 24.35
C VAL A 34 10.47 -0.91 23.93
N LEU A 35 9.81 0.24 23.75
CA LEU A 35 8.44 0.29 23.28
C LEU A 35 8.32 -0.32 21.87
N PHE A 36 9.20 0.07 20.96
CA PHE A 36 9.16 -0.41 19.58
C PHE A 36 9.56 -1.88 19.45
N SER A 37 10.56 -2.35 20.18
CA SER A 37 10.89 -3.78 20.19
C SER A 37 9.73 -4.61 20.72
N SER A 38 9.11 -4.20 21.82
CA SER A 38 7.93 -4.87 22.40
C SER A 38 6.75 -4.87 21.44
N PHE A 39 6.52 -3.76 20.73
CA PHE A 39 5.45 -3.69 19.73
C PHE A 39 5.70 -4.65 18.56
N ILE A 40 6.92 -4.67 18.03
CA ILE A 40 7.33 -5.53 16.92
C ILE A 40 7.21 -7.01 17.28
N GLU A 41 7.54 -7.39 18.52
CA GLU A 41 7.41 -8.77 19.00
C GLU A 41 5.95 -9.26 19.05
N MET A 42 4.98 -8.34 19.16
CA MET A 42 3.57 -8.67 19.09
C MET A 42 3.03 -8.82 17.67
N LEU A 43 3.76 -8.34 16.65
CA LEU A 43 3.30 -8.36 15.26
C LEU A 43 3.38 -9.78 14.68
N PRO A 44 2.27 -10.32 14.12
CA PRO A 44 2.28 -11.65 13.52
C PRO A 44 3.06 -11.64 12.20
N LYS A 45 3.98 -12.59 12.03
CA LYS A 45 4.88 -12.66 10.87
C LYS A 45 4.27 -13.38 9.67
N ASP A 46 3.18 -14.10 9.91
CA ASP A 46 2.43 -14.81 8.90
C ASP A 46 0.94 -14.82 9.21
N THR A 47 0.15 -15.24 8.23
CA THR A 47 -1.32 -15.30 8.33
C THR A 47 -1.82 -16.27 9.40
N ASP A 48 -1.04 -17.29 9.75
CA ASP A 48 -1.44 -18.26 10.79
C ASP A 48 -1.28 -17.62 12.17
N GLU A 49 -0.12 -17.00 12.42
CA GLU A 49 0.11 -16.20 13.63
C GLU A 49 -0.94 -15.10 13.77
N ALA A 50 -1.31 -14.43 12.67
CA ALA A 50 -2.35 -13.42 12.66
C ALA A 50 -3.74 -13.99 13.00
N ALA A 51 -4.08 -15.16 12.46
CA ALA A 51 -5.33 -15.86 12.80
C ALA A 51 -5.34 -16.33 14.27
N HIS A 52 -4.21 -16.80 14.79
CA HIS A 52 -4.05 -17.13 16.21
C HIS A 52 -4.21 -15.90 17.10
N LEU A 53 -3.60 -14.77 16.72
CA LEU A 53 -3.75 -13.50 17.42
C LEU A 53 -5.19 -13.00 17.40
N ALA A 54 -5.87 -13.09 16.26
CA ALA A 54 -7.26 -12.68 16.07
C ALA A 54 -8.22 -13.40 17.02
N ARG A 55 -7.94 -14.65 17.43
CA ARG A 55 -8.76 -15.38 18.41
C ARG A 55 -8.79 -14.75 19.80
N ARG A 56 -7.88 -13.83 20.10
CA ARG A 56 -7.84 -13.04 21.35
C ARG A 56 -8.58 -11.71 21.24
N HIS A 57 -9.46 -11.55 20.25
CA HIS A 57 -10.29 -10.36 20.11
C HIS A 57 -11.29 -10.25 21.26
N ASP A 58 -11.76 -9.04 21.51
CA ASP A 58 -12.84 -8.75 22.46
C ASP A 58 -14.16 -8.49 21.74
N ASP A 59 -15.23 -8.28 22.52
CA ASP A 59 -16.61 -8.28 22.03
C ASP A 59 -16.94 -7.22 20.97
N ARG A 60 -16.04 -6.27 20.72
CA ARG A 60 -16.21 -5.20 19.72
C ARG A 60 -16.37 -5.71 18.29
N VAL A 61 -15.86 -6.90 17.99
CA VAL A 61 -15.89 -7.48 16.63
C VAL A 61 -16.72 -8.77 16.53
N ASN A 62 -17.37 -9.20 17.63
CA ASN A 62 -18.18 -10.42 17.64
C ASN A 62 -19.24 -10.42 16.53
N GLY A 63 -19.35 -11.53 15.80
CA GLY A 63 -20.33 -11.72 14.72
C GLY A 63 -19.95 -11.06 13.40
N ARG A 64 -18.84 -10.32 13.36
CA ARG A 64 -18.19 -9.80 12.15
C ARG A 64 -16.72 -10.22 12.07
N ASP A 65 -16.30 -11.08 12.99
CA ASP A 65 -14.93 -11.54 13.13
C ASP A 65 -14.56 -12.53 12.02
N TRP A 66 -13.29 -12.48 11.63
CA TRP A 66 -12.70 -13.44 10.70
C TRP A 66 -11.40 -13.98 11.27
N LEU A 67 -11.43 -15.25 11.67
CA LEU A 67 -10.37 -15.90 12.46
C LEU A 67 -9.65 -17.02 11.69
N ARG A 68 -9.77 -17.03 10.36
CA ARG A 68 -9.28 -18.11 9.49
C ARG A 68 -8.45 -17.53 8.37
N THR A 69 -7.48 -18.31 7.90
CA THR A 69 -6.75 -18.07 6.66
C THR A 69 -6.92 -19.30 5.75
N GLU A 70 -6.94 -19.07 4.44
CA GLU A 70 -7.01 -20.16 3.44
C GLU A 70 -5.64 -20.77 3.19
N GLU A 71 -4.58 -19.95 3.25
CA GLU A 71 -3.20 -20.35 2.99
C GLU A 71 -2.26 -19.64 3.98
N LYS A 72 -1.18 -20.31 4.36
CA LYS A 72 -0.09 -19.69 5.13
C LYS A 72 0.73 -18.78 4.22
N ARG A 73 0.82 -17.50 4.56
CA ARG A 73 1.58 -16.50 3.78
C ARG A 73 2.37 -15.58 4.71
N PRO A 74 3.55 -15.10 4.30
CA PRO A 74 4.26 -14.04 5.03
C PRO A 74 3.37 -12.80 5.18
N LEU A 75 3.40 -12.19 6.36
CA LEU A 75 2.73 -10.93 6.63
C LEU A 75 3.78 -9.83 6.78
N ARG A 76 3.72 -8.85 5.89
CA ARG A 76 4.66 -7.73 5.86
C ARG A 76 4.08 -6.56 6.65
N HIS A 77 4.94 -5.83 7.35
CA HIS A 77 4.57 -4.63 8.10
C HIS A 77 5.42 -3.45 7.64
N ALA A 78 4.79 -2.28 7.52
CA ALA A 78 5.45 -1.03 7.16
C ALA A 78 5.19 0.04 8.22
N PHE A 79 6.23 0.73 8.67
CA PHE A 79 6.17 1.74 9.73
C PHE A 79 6.35 3.14 9.14
N GLU A 80 5.38 4.01 9.36
CA GLU A 80 5.45 5.43 8.97
C GLU A 80 5.68 6.29 10.19
N ILE A 81 6.83 6.97 10.19
CA ILE A 81 7.30 7.85 11.25
C ILE A 81 6.91 9.30 10.96
N ARG A 82 6.66 10.07 12.03
CA ARG A 82 6.29 11.49 11.96
C ARG A 82 7.01 12.34 12.99
N ASN A 83 8.20 11.90 13.40
CA ASN A 83 8.98 12.56 14.43
C ASN A 83 10.47 12.37 14.16
N GLU A 84 11.27 13.42 14.33
CA GLU A 84 12.71 13.38 14.08
C GLU A 84 13.49 12.43 14.99
N SER A 85 12.95 12.07 16.16
CA SER A 85 13.60 11.09 17.04
C SER A 85 13.80 9.70 16.41
N PHE A 86 13.10 9.39 15.31
CA PHE A 86 13.29 8.16 14.54
C PHE A 86 14.44 8.22 13.53
N VAL A 87 15.06 9.40 13.32
CA VAL A 87 16.31 9.56 12.56
C VAL A 87 17.45 9.05 13.46
N ASN A 88 17.46 7.74 13.69
CA ASN A 88 18.28 7.06 14.69
C ASN A 88 18.77 5.70 14.14
N PRO A 89 20.09 5.42 14.20
CA PRO A 89 20.67 4.14 13.78
C PRO A 89 19.97 2.92 14.38
N ASP A 90 19.72 2.93 15.70
CA ASP A 90 19.11 1.81 16.44
C ASP A 90 17.71 1.49 15.91
N PHE A 91 16.95 2.51 15.50
CA PHE A 91 15.64 2.31 14.90
C PHE A 91 15.75 1.62 13.54
N ILE A 92 16.66 2.07 12.67
CA ILE A 92 16.85 1.45 11.35
C ILE A 92 17.37 0.02 11.48
N GLU A 93 18.27 -0.25 12.42
CA GLU A 93 18.75 -1.61 12.72
C GLU A 93 17.62 -2.50 13.24
N LEU A 94 16.77 -1.99 14.12
CA LEU A 94 15.61 -2.71 14.64
C LEU A 94 14.65 -3.10 13.49
N LEU A 95 14.35 -2.18 12.58
CA LEU A 95 13.53 -2.47 11.40
C LEU A 95 14.18 -3.53 10.50
N ARG A 96 15.49 -3.40 10.19
CA ARG A 96 16.26 -4.36 9.38
C ARG A 96 16.25 -5.76 9.99
N LYS A 97 16.48 -5.86 11.29
CA LYS A 97 16.49 -7.13 12.05
C LYS A 97 15.15 -7.87 11.92
N HIS A 98 14.04 -7.13 11.95
CA HIS A 98 12.69 -7.70 11.92
C HIS A 98 12.05 -7.67 10.53
N LYS A 99 12.77 -7.20 9.50
CA LYS A 99 12.28 -7.07 8.11
C LYS A 99 11.01 -6.24 8.00
N ILE A 100 10.92 -5.18 8.80
CA ILE A 100 9.80 -4.23 8.77
C ILE A 100 10.18 -3.11 7.82
N GLY A 101 9.31 -2.81 6.86
CA GLY A 101 9.54 -1.74 5.89
C GLY A 101 9.46 -0.37 6.56
N LEU A 102 10.47 0.48 6.37
CA LEU A 102 10.34 1.90 6.63
C LEU A 102 9.51 2.52 5.51
N VAL A 103 8.49 3.27 5.87
CA VAL A 103 7.70 4.02 4.88
C VAL A 103 8.51 5.24 4.46
N CYS A 104 8.83 5.29 3.18
CA CYS A 104 9.40 6.45 2.51
C CYS A 104 8.27 7.46 2.26
N ALA A 105 8.07 8.37 3.22
CA ALA A 105 7.01 9.37 3.19
C ALA A 105 7.55 10.70 2.64
N ASP A 106 7.07 11.10 1.47
CA ASP A 106 7.44 12.37 0.83
C ASP A 106 6.45 13.46 1.24
N THR A 107 6.81 14.19 2.29
CA THR A 107 6.02 15.21 2.96
C THR A 107 6.94 16.30 3.49
N VAL A 108 6.42 17.50 3.68
CA VAL A 108 7.19 18.66 4.15
C VAL A 108 7.39 18.64 5.67
N GLU A 109 6.44 18.06 6.41
CA GLU A 109 6.39 18.16 7.88
C GLU A 109 7.26 17.14 8.61
N TRP A 110 7.54 16.00 7.98
CA TRP A 110 8.11 14.82 8.64
C TRP A 110 9.40 14.37 7.94
N PRO A 111 10.33 13.69 8.65
CA PRO A 111 11.59 13.27 8.06
C PRO A 111 11.38 12.29 6.90
N LEU A 112 11.87 12.65 5.71
CA LEU A 112 11.98 11.77 4.56
C LEU A 112 13.25 10.93 4.68
N LEU A 113 13.08 9.66 5.04
CA LEU A 113 14.14 8.66 5.06
C LEU A 113 13.91 7.61 3.97
N MET A 114 15.01 7.15 3.37
CA MET A 114 15.04 6.18 2.27
C MET A 114 15.90 4.96 2.62
N ASP A 115 16.20 4.73 3.90
CA ASP A 115 16.84 3.51 4.37
C ASP A 115 16.00 2.28 3.97
N VAL A 116 16.62 1.34 3.26
CA VAL A 116 15.99 0.05 2.99
C VAL A 116 16.11 -0.84 4.23
N THR A 117 14.96 -1.30 4.71
CA THR A 117 14.85 -2.11 5.95
C THR A 117 14.15 -3.45 5.77
N ALA A 118 13.60 -3.73 4.58
CA ALA A 118 12.92 -4.98 4.26
C ALA A 118 13.22 -5.43 2.82
N ASP A 119 12.68 -6.58 2.42
CA ASP A 119 12.71 -7.10 1.04
C ASP A 119 11.72 -6.39 0.11
N PHE A 120 11.05 -5.35 0.59
CA PHE A 120 10.13 -4.49 -0.14
C PHE A 120 10.35 -3.02 0.26
N VAL A 121 9.84 -2.10 -0.56
CA VAL A 121 9.79 -0.67 -0.27
C VAL A 121 8.34 -0.20 -0.26
N TYR A 122 8.01 0.71 0.66
CA TYR A 122 6.67 1.28 0.78
C TYR A 122 6.79 2.80 0.73
N CYS A 123 6.23 3.42 -0.30
CA CYS A 123 6.26 4.87 -0.52
C CYS A 123 4.86 5.46 -0.31
N ARG A 124 4.81 6.59 0.39
CA ARG A 124 3.61 7.43 0.50
C ARG A 124 3.96 8.85 0.05
N LEU A 125 3.42 9.23 -1.09
CA LEU A 125 3.73 10.46 -1.79
C LEU A 125 2.63 11.49 -1.48
N HIS A 126 2.91 12.38 -0.53
CA HIS A 126 1.97 13.43 -0.09
C HIS A 126 2.16 14.74 -0.88
N GLY A 127 3.34 14.96 -1.46
CA GLY A 127 3.68 16.20 -2.17
C GLY A 127 4.09 17.34 -1.24
N SER A 128 4.56 18.46 -1.82
CA SER A 128 4.98 19.65 -1.08
C SER A 128 3.84 20.67 -0.96
N GLU A 129 3.37 20.95 0.25
CA GLU A 129 2.30 21.95 0.47
C GLU A 129 2.80 23.41 0.34
N GLU A 130 4.09 23.68 0.59
CA GLU A 130 4.63 25.04 0.57
C GLU A 130 5.17 25.44 -0.82
N LEU A 131 4.23 25.75 -1.71
CA LEU A 131 4.23 26.86 -2.68
C LEU A 131 3.17 26.56 -3.74
N TYR A 132 1.91 26.88 -3.41
CA TYR A 132 0.78 26.99 -4.34
C TYR A 132 0.48 25.76 -5.22
N VAL A 133 -0.54 24.98 -4.84
CA VAL A 133 -1.43 24.24 -5.77
C VAL A 133 -0.87 22.99 -6.50
N SER A 134 0.39 22.59 -6.36
CA SER A 134 0.99 21.57 -7.24
C SER A 134 0.81 20.13 -6.75
N GLY A 135 0.30 19.25 -7.63
CA GLY A 135 0.67 17.82 -7.57
C GLY A 135 2.14 17.67 -7.95
N TYR A 136 2.62 16.45 -8.10
CA TYR A 136 3.99 16.26 -8.58
C TYR A 136 4.13 16.84 -9.99
N ASP A 137 5.16 17.65 -10.23
CA ASP A 137 5.52 18.01 -11.59
C ASP A 137 6.22 16.83 -12.30
N ASP A 138 6.34 16.94 -13.62
CA ASP A 138 6.90 15.88 -14.45
C ASP A 138 8.35 15.53 -14.06
N GLU A 139 9.15 16.50 -13.60
CA GLU A 139 10.53 16.24 -13.21
C GLU A 139 10.60 15.51 -11.87
N ALA A 140 9.76 15.88 -10.90
CA ALA A 140 9.65 15.19 -9.64
C ALA A 140 9.16 13.74 -9.84
N LEU A 141 8.20 13.50 -10.74
CA LEU A 141 7.76 12.15 -11.07
C LEU A 141 8.84 11.32 -11.75
N LYS A 142 9.67 11.91 -12.63
CA LYS A 142 10.82 11.21 -13.23
C LYS A 142 11.86 10.83 -12.17
N VAL A 143 12.14 11.72 -11.21
CA VAL A 143 13.03 11.41 -10.09
C VAL A 143 12.49 10.23 -9.28
N TRP A 144 11.19 10.23 -8.96
CA TRP A 144 10.55 9.11 -8.28
C TRP A 144 10.59 7.83 -9.11
N ALA A 145 10.36 7.90 -10.42
CA ALA A 145 10.44 6.74 -11.31
C ALA A 145 11.84 6.10 -11.28
N VAL A 146 12.91 6.89 -11.33
CA VAL A 146 14.29 6.38 -11.20
C VAL A 146 14.51 5.70 -9.85
N ARG A 147 14.05 6.31 -8.75
CA ARG A 147 14.15 5.71 -7.40
C ARG A 147 13.44 4.37 -7.31
N ILE A 148 12.23 4.30 -7.85
CA ILE A 148 11.40 3.09 -7.89
C ILE A 148 12.06 2.01 -8.74
N ASP A 149 12.60 2.37 -9.90
CA ASP A 149 13.33 1.42 -10.76
C ASP A 149 14.57 0.85 -10.05
N ASP A 150 15.33 1.70 -9.34
CA ASP A 150 16.48 1.25 -8.56
C ASP A 150 16.06 0.22 -7.51
N TRP A 151 15.06 0.53 -6.69
CA TRP A 151 14.59 -0.41 -5.68
C TRP A 151 14.02 -1.69 -6.29
N ALA A 152 13.25 -1.58 -7.38
CA ALA A 152 12.66 -2.71 -8.10
C ALA A 152 13.73 -3.65 -8.68
N HIS A 153 14.92 -3.14 -8.99
CA HIS A 153 16.08 -3.93 -9.45
C HIS A 153 17.09 -4.26 -8.34
N GLY A 154 16.72 -4.05 -7.07
CA GLY A 154 17.56 -4.38 -5.92
C GLY A 154 18.60 -3.32 -5.59
N ARG A 155 18.77 -2.30 -6.44
CA ARG A 155 19.64 -1.15 -6.14
C ARG A 155 19.03 -0.28 -5.05
N GLU A 156 19.79 0.70 -4.59
CA GLU A 156 19.25 1.80 -3.81
C GLU A 156 19.60 3.13 -4.49
N PRO A 157 18.72 4.16 -4.41
CA PRO A 157 18.96 5.43 -5.08
C PRO A 157 20.23 6.13 -4.61
N THR A 158 21.02 6.69 -5.53
CA THR A 158 22.26 7.41 -5.19
C THR A 158 21.98 8.65 -4.33
N LYS A 159 20.94 9.42 -4.68
CA LYS A 159 20.49 10.59 -3.90
C LYS A 159 19.33 10.20 -3.00
N ALA A 160 19.67 9.71 -1.81
CA ALA A 160 18.70 9.33 -0.80
C ALA A 160 19.18 9.75 0.59
N ASN A 161 18.29 10.40 1.34
CA ASN A 161 18.47 10.68 2.75
C ASN A 161 18.42 9.36 3.51
N ARG A 162 19.49 9.05 4.23
CA ARG A 162 19.60 7.82 5.02
C ARG A 162 20.23 8.11 6.37
N VAL A 163 19.92 7.26 7.33
CA VAL A 163 20.60 7.21 8.63
C VAL A 163 21.77 6.25 8.58
N LEU A 164 21.60 5.10 7.92
CA LEU A 164 22.64 4.09 7.76
C LEU A 164 23.09 3.97 6.32
N GLU A 165 24.29 3.41 6.15
CA GLU A 165 24.80 3.03 4.83
C GLU A 165 23.84 2.08 4.10
N PRO A 166 23.79 2.15 2.75
CA PRO A 166 22.96 1.29 1.93
C PRO A 166 23.35 -0.18 2.13
N LEU A 167 22.36 -1.06 2.01
CA LEU A 167 22.59 -2.50 2.04
C LEU A 167 23.34 -2.95 0.80
N LYS A 168 24.10 -4.04 0.95
CA LYS A 168 24.66 -4.74 -0.21
C LYS A 168 23.53 -5.11 -1.17
N GLN A 169 23.74 -4.83 -2.45
CA GLN A 169 22.75 -5.14 -3.49
C GLN A 169 22.38 -6.64 -3.45
N PRO A 170 21.09 -6.99 -3.25
CA PRO A 170 20.60 -8.36 -3.31
C PRO A 170 20.60 -8.89 -4.75
N GLN A 171 20.52 -10.21 -4.90
CA GLN A 171 20.41 -10.86 -6.21
C GLN A 171 19.05 -10.63 -6.89
N ARG A 172 18.00 -10.33 -6.12
CA ARG A 172 16.64 -10.13 -6.60
C ARG A 172 16.20 -8.70 -6.36
N GLY A 173 15.29 -8.25 -7.21
CA GLY A 173 14.53 -7.02 -7.04
C GLY A 173 13.70 -6.99 -5.76
N ARG A 174 13.15 -5.82 -5.45
CA ARG A 174 12.20 -5.63 -4.35
C ARG A 174 10.82 -5.33 -4.91
N ASP A 175 9.79 -5.76 -4.18
CA ASP A 175 8.45 -5.24 -4.42
C ASP A 175 8.42 -3.77 -3.98
N VAL A 176 7.92 -2.87 -4.83
CA VAL A 176 7.81 -1.44 -4.51
C VAL A 176 6.34 -1.04 -4.53
N TYR A 177 5.81 -0.70 -3.36
CA TYR A 177 4.42 -0.25 -3.18
C TYR A 177 4.41 1.27 -3.11
N VAL A 178 3.70 1.93 -4.03
CA VAL A 178 3.64 3.40 -4.09
C VAL A 178 2.20 3.85 -4.01
N TYR A 179 1.92 4.72 -3.04
CA TYR A 179 0.61 5.31 -2.83
C TYR A 179 0.74 6.83 -2.93
N PHE A 180 -0.15 7.45 -3.71
CA PHE A 180 -0.31 8.91 -3.74
C PHE A 180 -1.41 9.28 -2.75
N ASP A 181 -1.05 10.12 -1.78
CA ASP A 181 -1.91 10.54 -0.68
C ASP A 181 -2.17 12.06 -0.71
N ASN A 182 -2.00 12.68 -1.88
CA ASN A 182 -2.28 14.09 -2.17
C ASN A 182 -3.75 14.29 -2.61
N ASP A 183 -4.68 14.10 -1.69
CA ASP A 183 -6.11 13.99 -1.96
C ASP A 183 -6.86 15.34 -2.07
N VAL A 184 -6.28 16.44 -1.56
CA VAL A 184 -6.92 17.77 -1.49
C VAL A 184 -7.42 18.30 -2.85
N LYS A 185 -6.91 17.80 -3.99
CA LYS A 185 -7.31 18.28 -5.34
C LYS A 185 -7.50 17.20 -6.43
N VAL A 186 -7.73 15.92 -6.07
CA VAL A 186 -7.97 14.82 -7.06
C VAL A 186 -6.78 14.59 -8.01
N ARG A 187 -5.55 14.99 -7.64
CA ARG A 187 -4.36 14.76 -8.47
C ARG A 187 -3.75 13.37 -8.32
N ALA A 188 -3.95 12.72 -7.18
CA ALA A 188 -3.40 11.39 -6.91
C ALA A 188 -3.57 10.37 -8.06
N PRO A 189 -4.75 10.22 -8.70
CA PRO A 189 -4.88 9.30 -9.83
C PRO A 189 -4.10 9.73 -11.08
N ALA A 190 -4.02 11.04 -11.36
CA ALA A 190 -3.29 11.57 -12.50
C ALA A 190 -1.78 11.43 -12.32
N ASP A 191 -1.27 11.76 -11.12
CA ASP A 191 0.13 11.60 -10.76
C ASP A 191 0.54 10.12 -10.79
N ALA A 192 -0.33 9.21 -10.32
CA ALA A 192 -0.12 7.77 -10.42
C ALA A 192 -0.07 7.26 -11.87
N GLN A 193 -0.97 7.76 -12.74
CA GLN A 193 -0.95 7.43 -14.17
C GLN A 193 0.34 7.92 -14.82
N ARG A 194 0.73 9.15 -14.54
CA ARG A 194 1.96 9.74 -15.08
C ARG A 194 3.20 9.01 -14.60
N LEU A 195 3.25 8.60 -13.33
CA LEU A 195 4.34 7.77 -12.80
C LEU A 195 4.40 6.40 -13.49
N ASN A 196 3.25 5.77 -13.78
CA ASN A 196 3.22 4.52 -14.55
C ASN A 196 3.79 4.71 -15.96
N GLU A 197 3.51 5.84 -16.63
CA GLU A 197 4.12 6.17 -17.93
C GLU A 197 5.64 6.32 -17.82
N CYS A 198 6.13 7.03 -16.80
CA CYS A 198 7.57 7.18 -16.55
C CYS A 198 8.26 5.83 -16.30
N LEU A 199 7.58 4.88 -15.66
CA LEU A 199 8.06 3.52 -15.41
C LEU A 199 7.83 2.55 -16.57
N GLY A 200 7.15 2.98 -17.65
CA GLY A 200 6.78 2.10 -18.76
C GLY A 200 5.78 0.99 -18.39
N LEU A 201 4.99 1.17 -17.32
CA LEU A 201 4.01 0.21 -16.81
C LEU A 201 2.63 0.34 -17.46
N THR A 202 2.44 1.34 -18.32
CA THR A 202 1.17 1.54 -19.03
C THR A 202 0.91 0.31 -19.93
N PRO A 203 -0.24 -0.37 -19.79
CA PRO A 203 -0.59 -1.46 -20.70
C PRO A 203 -0.53 -0.90 -22.13
N GLN A 204 0.11 -1.62 -23.05
CA GLN A 204 -0.13 -1.35 -24.46
C GLN A 204 -1.64 -1.39 -24.66
N LYS A 205 -2.22 -0.34 -25.26
CA LYS A 205 -3.62 -0.39 -25.69
C LYS A 205 -3.75 -1.62 -26.58
N GLU A 206 -4.34 -2.69 -26.07
CA GLU A 206 -4.86 -3.74 -26.92
C GLU A 206 -5.79 -3.04 -27.91
N THR A 207 -5.43 -3.12 -29.19
CA THR A 207 -6.30 -2.66 -30.26
C THR A 207 -7.50 -3.58 -30.27
N VAL A 208 -8.53 -3.23 -29.50
CA VAL A 208 -9.82 -3.91 -29.57
C VAL A 208 -10.38 -3.61 -30.96
N ALA A 209 -10.25 -4.58 -31.86
CA ALA A 209 -10.88 -4.53 -33.17
C ALA A 209 -12.38 -4.26 -32.96
N PRO A 210 -13.00 -3.35 -33.76
CA PRO A 210 -14.38 -2.96 -33.54
C PRO A 210 -15.30 -4.19 -33.65
N THR A 211 -15.91 -4.56 -32.53
CA THR A 211 -16.87 -5.65 -32.46
C THR A 211 -18.06 -5.28 -33.33
N LYS A 212 -18.29 -6.04 -34.42
CA LYS A 212 -19.46 -5.89 -35.28
C LYS A 212 -20.72 -5.96 -34.42
N HIS A 213 -21.47 -4.86 -34.36
CA HIS A 213 -22.78 -4.85 -33.72
C HIS A 213 -23.71 -5.85 -34.41
N VAL A 214 -23.94 -6.99 -33.78
CA VAL A 214 -25.03 -7.89 -34.17
C VAL A 214 -26.34 -7.20 -33.78
N ARG A 215 -27.07 -6.69 -34.78
CA ARG A 215 -28.43 -6.17 -34.61
C ARG A 215 -29.29 -7.27 -33.98
N ARG A 216 -29.70 -7.09 -32.72
CA ARG A 216 -30.73 -7.94 -32.11
C ARG A 216 -32.05 -7.66 -32.82
N HIS A 217 -32.58 -8.65 -33.54
CA HIS A 217 -33.95 -8.62 -34.03
C HIS A 217 -34.91 -8.51 -32.83
N ARG A 218 -35.67 -7.42 -32.82
CA ARG A 218 -36.76 -7.17 -31.86
C ARG A 218 -37.84 -8.23 -32.12
N ARG A 219 -38.03 -9.19 -31.21
CA ARG A 219 -39.18 -10.10 -31.25
C ARG A 219 -40.44 -9.29 -31.06
N GLU A 220 -41.34 -9.34 -32.03
CA GLU A 220 -42.68 -8.75 -31.95
C GLU A 220 -43.50 -9.50 -30.90
N ILE A 221 -44.17 -8.74 -30.03
CA ILE A 221 -45.12 -9.24 -29.03
C ILE A 221 -46.48 -9.40 -29.74
N PRO A 222 -47.13 -10.58 -29.72
CA PRO A 222 -48.43 -10.74 -30.35
C PRO A 222 -49.49 -9.91 -29.62
N LYS A 223 -50.21 -9.05 -30.35
CA LYS A 223 -51.37 -8.31 -29.84
C LYS A 223 -52.53 -9.28 -29.60
N SER A 224 -53.02 -9.36 -28.36
CA SER A 224 -54.25 -10.06 -28.02
C SER A 224 -55.46 -9.36 -28.66
N ARG A 225 -56.36 -10.15 -29.29
CA ARG A 225 -57.63 -9.69 -29.85
C ARG A 225 -58.64 -9.37 -28.73
N PRO A 226 -59.45 -8.31 -28.86
CA PRO A 226 -60.55 -8.05 -27.92
C PRO A 226 -61.73 -9.00 -28.21
N GLN A 227 -62.27 -9.62 -27.16
CA GLN A 227 -63.53 -10.35 -27.23
C GLN A 227 -64.69 -9.35 -27.19
N HIS A 228 -65.42 -9.23 -28.30
CA HIS A 228 -66.76 -8.67 -28.30
C HIS A 228 -67.71 -9.63 -27.58
N ARG A 229 -68.41 -9.15 -26.55
CA ARG A 229 -69.65 -9.75 -26.05
C ARG A 229 -70.82 -8.93 -26.55
N SER A 230 -71.77 -9.59 -27.20
CA SER A 230 -73.10 -9.08 -27.50
C SER A 230 -74.07 -10.24 -27.32
N ALA A 231 -74.92 -10.10 -26.29
CA ALA A 231 -76.21 -10.74 -25.98
C ALA A 231 -76.30 -10.93 -24.46
#